data_AF-A0A926U137-F1
#
_entry.id   AF-A0A926U137-F1
#
_cell.length_a   1.000
_cell.length_b   1.000
_cell.length_c   1.000
_cell.angle_alpha   90.00
_cell.angle_beta   90.00
_cell.angle_gamma   90.00
#
_symmetry.space_group_name_H-M   'P 1'
#
loop_
_entity.id
_entity.type
_entity.pdbx_description
1 polymer ?
#
loop_
_entity_poly.entity_id
_entity_poly.type
_entity_poly.pdbx_seq_one_letter_code
_entity_poly.pdbx_strand_id
1 'polypeptide(L)'
;MIPHPDKAVLDELFPYIQRYQELASRHGINDIFQDNGGKILQVLLVTGLTILPGREGNDAIDEEGNEYELKSVNIELTKSFSTHHHINPRIIHKYRQVNWIFAVYRSINLIAIYKLTPTDLEFFYSQWETTWHSRGGKDINNPKIPLRYVMEHGDLLYAADK
;
A
#
# COMPACT_ATOMS: atom_id res chain seq x y z
N MET A 1 22.64 -21.48 -27.85
CA MET A 1 21.98 -21.80 -26.57
C MET A 1 20.62 -22.40 -26.88
N ILE A 2 20.21 -23.43 -26.15
CA ILE A 2 18.87 -24.06 -26.28
C ILE A 2 17.98 -23.48 -25.17
N PRO A 3 16.78 -22.97 -25.47
CA PRO A 3 15.85 -22.48 -24.44
C PRO A 3 15.42 -23.58 -23.46
N HIS A 4 15.12 -23.19 -22.22
CA HIS A 4 14.56 -24.10 -21.22
C HIS A 4 13.15 -24.60 -21.67
N PRO A 5 12.78 -25.87 -21.42
CA PRO A 5 11.47 -26.41 -21.82
C PRO A 5 10.26 -25.57 -21.35
N ASP A 6 10.32 -25.01 -20.14
CA ASP A 6 9.25 -24.17 -19.58
C ASP A 6 9.01 -22.85 -20.33
N LYS A 7 9.85 -22.50 -21.30
CA LYS A 7 9.59 -21.36 -22.20
C LYS A 7 8.26 -21.52 -22.94
N ALA A 8 7.88 -22.75 -23.29
CA ALA A 8 6.58 -23.03 -23.91
C ALA A 8 5.42 -22.69 -22.97
N VAL A 9 5.53 -23.06 -21.69
CA VAL A 9 4.52 -22.73 -20.66
C VAL A 9 4.41 -21.22 -20.47
N LEU A 10 5.55 -20.50 -20.45
CA LEU A 10 5.54 -19.05 -20.38
C LEU A 10 4.81 -18.43 -21.57
N ASP A 11 5.06 -18.92 -22.79
CA ASP A 11 4.42 -18.41 -24.02
C ASP A 11 2.90 -18.62 -24.02
N GLU A 12 2.42 -19.71 -23.44
CA GLU A 12 0.99 -19.97 -23.26
C GLU A 12 0.35 -19.02 -22.24
N LEU A 13 1.07 -18.68 -21.16
CA LEU A 13 0.58 -17.78 -20.11
C LEU A 13 0.67 -16.30 -20.49
N PHE A 14 1.65 -15.92 -21.30
CA PHE A 14 2.01 -14.51 -21.53
C PHE A 14 0.87 -13.64 -22.08
N PRO A 15 -0.01 -14.12 -22.98
CA PRO A 15 -1.15 -13.32 -23.44
C PRO A 15 -2.07 -12.85 -22.29
N TYR A 16 -2.24 -13.65 -21.24
CA TYR A 16 -3.05 -13.28 -20.07
C TYR A 16 -2.33 -12.25 -19.20
N ILE A 17 -1.01 -12.38 -19.05
CA ILE A 17 -0.17 -11.42 -18.36
C ILE A 17 -0.20 -10.06 -19.08
N GLN A 18 -0.12 -10.07 -20.42
CA GLN A 18 -0.23 -8.86 -21.25
C GLN A 18 -1.58 -8.16 -21.02
N ARG A 19 -2.70 -8.91 -21.02
CA ARG A 19 -4.03 -8.35 -20.73
C ARG A 19 -4.14 -7.79 -19.31
N TYR A 20 -3.47 -8.40 -18.33
CA TYR A 20 -3.42 -7.87 -16.97
C TYR A 20 -2.62 -6.56 -16.90
N GLN A 21 -1.50 -6.47 -17.60
CA GLN A 21 -0.74 -5.23 -17.75
C GLN A 21 -1.56 -4.14 -18.46
N GLU A 22 -2.28 -4.46 -19.53
CA GLU A 22 -3.17 -3.51 -20.22
C GLU A 22 -4.27 -2.98 -19.30
N LEU A 23 -4.86 -3.84 -18.47
CA LEU A 23 -5.79 -3.42 -17.42
C LEU A 23 -5.09 -2.49 -16.42
N ALA A 24 -3.91 -2.85 -15.92
CA ALA A 24 -3.15 -2.04 -14.98
C ALA A 24 -2.82 -0.64 -15.54
N SER A 25 -2.40 -0.56 -16.80
CA SER A 25 -2.08 0.70 -17.46
C SER A 25 -3.27 1.65 -17.57
N ARG A 26 -4.50 1.13 -17.75
CA ARG A 26 -5.73 1.95 -17.73
C ARG A 26 -6.00 2.58 -16.36
N HIS A 27 -5.45 2.00 -15.29
CA HIS A 27 -5.54 2.50 -13.92
C HIS A 27 -4.26 3.21 -13.45
N GLY A 28 -3.41 3.66 -14.37
CA GLY A 28 -2.21 4.44 -14.06
C GLY A 28 -1.02 3.63 -13.53
N ILE A 29 -1.04 2.29 -13.66
CA ILE A 29 0.06 1.42 -13.24
C ILE A 29 0.92 1.06 -14.45
N ASN A 30 2.18 1.52 -14.44
CA ASN A 30 3.09 1.37 -15.58
C ASN A 30 3.64 -0.05 -15.76
N ASP A 31 3.91 -0.76 -14.66
CA ASP A 31 4.53 -2.09 -14.68
C ASP A 31 3.97 -2.95 -13.55
N ILE A 32 3.29 -4.06 -13.89
CA ILE A 32 2.71 -4.99 -12.91
C ILE A 32 3.78 -5.76 -12.11
N PHE A 33 5.00 -5.85 -12.61
CA PHE A 33 6.09 -6.61 -12.00
C PHE A 33 7.03 -5.76 -11.14
N GLN A 34 6.86 -4.44 -11.12
CA GLN A 34 7.64 -3.53 -10.25
C GLN A 34 6.77 -2.89 -9.18
N ASP A 35 7.38 -2.56 -8.04
CA ASP A 35 6.75 -1.78 -6.95
C ASP A 35 5.37 -2.28 -6.51
N ASN A 36 5.13 -3.59 -6.59
CA ASN A 36 3.84 -4.23 -6.34
C ASN A 36 2.70 -3.80 -7.28
N GLY A 37 2.97 -3.33 -8.51
CA GLY A 37 1.95 -2.84 -9.45
C GLY A 37 0.78 -3.80 -9.65
N GLY A 38 1.05 -5.08 -9.88
CA GLY A 38 0.00 -6.09 -10.03
C GLY A 38 -0.82 -6.33 -8.76
N LYS A 39 -0.32 -5.99 -7.59
CA LYS A 39 -1.06 -6.03 -6.33
C LYS A 39 -1.89 -4.75 -6.15
N ILE A 40 -1.28 -3.58 -6.37
CA ILE A 40 -1.94 -2.28 -6.29
C ILE A 40 -3.21 -2.27 -7.16
N LEU A 41 -3.15 -2.82 -8.38
CA LEU A 41 -4.33 -2.95 -9.23
C LEU A 41 -5.52 -3.64 -8.53
N GLN A 42 -5.28 -4.71 -7.76
CA GLN A 42 -6.34 -5.41 -7.02
C GLN A 42 -7.00 -4.48 -6.00
N VAL A 43 -6.22 -3.65 -5.30
CA VAL A 43 -6.76 -2.68 -4.34
C VAL A 43 -7.62 -1.64 -5.04
N LEU A 44 -7.10 -1.02 -6.11
CA LEU A 44 -7.84 0.01 -6.85
C LEU A 44 -9.17 -0.51 -7.39
N LEU A 45 -9.19 -1.73 -7.94
CA LEU A 45 -10.42 -2.33 -8.47
C LEU A 45 -11.44 -2.71 -7.39
N VAL A 46 -10.99 -3.03 -6.18
CA VAL A 46 -11.88 -3.37 -5.05
C VAL A 46 -12.43 -2.12 -4.38
N THR A 47 -11.62 -1.06 -4.23
CA THR A 47 -12.01 0.15 -3.50
C THR A 47 -12.59 1.25 -4.38
N GLY A 48 -12.43 1.17 -5.70
CA GLY A 48 -12.80 2.25 -6.62
C GLY A 48 -11.83 3.44 -6.60
N LEU A 49 -10.69 3.31 -5.93
CA LEU A 49 -9.70 4.40 -5.85
C LEU A 49 -8.95 4.58 -7.17
N THR A 50 -8.54 5.82 -7.43
CA THR A 50 -7.65 6.20 -8.54
C THR A 50 -6.29 6.62 -8.00
N ILE A 51 -5.20 6.10 -8.59
CA ILE A 51 -3.83 6.45 -8.15
C ILE A 51 -3.50 7.90 -8.51
N LEU A 52 -2.85 8.62 -7.60
CA LEU A 52 -2.37 9.98 -7.86
C LEU A 52 -0.95 9.95 -8.46
N PRO A 53 -0.66 10.78 -9.48
CA PRO A 53 0.69 10.88 -10.04
C PRO A 53 1.61 11.66 -9.10
N GLY A 54 2.82 11.15 -8.88
CA GLY A 54 3.88 11.84 -8.13
C GLY A 54 4.29 11.10 -6.85
N ARG A 55 5.56 11.26 -6.44
CA ARG A 55 6.13 10.55 -5.29
C ARG A 55 6.00 11.28 -3.95
N GLU A 56 5.67 12.57 -3.98
CA GLU A 56 5.65 13.43 -2.77
C GLU A 56 4.23 13.71 -2.25
N GLY A 57 3.19 13.25 -2.97
CA GLY A 57 1.77 13.42 -2.65
C GLY A 57 1.19 12.28 -1.83
N ASN A 58 -0.13 12.30 -1.63
CA ASN A 58 -0.87 11.13 -1.17
C ASN A 58 -0.99 10.12 -2.33
N ASP A 59 -1.29 8.87 -2.03
CA ASP A 59 -1.15 7.77 -2.98
C ASP A 59 -2.37 7.61 -3.91
N ALA A 60 -3.58 7.90 -3.42
CA ALA A 60 -4.80 7.70 -4.20
C ALA A 60 -5.93 8.68 -3.81
N ILE A 61 -6.95 8.75 -4.66
CA ILE A 61 -8.14 9.59 -4.49
C ILE A 61 -9.41 8.79 -4.81
N ASP A 62 -10.52 9.06 -4.12
CA ASP A 62 -11.84 8.53 -4.45
C ASP A 62 -12.64 9.44 -5.40
N GLU A 63 -13.86 9.02 -5.76
CA GLU A 63 -14.75 9.79 -6.64
C GLU A 63 -15.29 11.08 -5.99
N GLU A 64 -15.27 11.17 -4.66
CA GLU A 64 -15.70 12.35 -3.89
C GLU A 64 -14.57 13.39 -3.72
N GLY A 65 -13.34 13.03 -4.11
CA GLY A 65 -12.16 13.88 -4.01
C GLY A 65 -11.39 13.73 -2.69
N ASN A 66 -11.69 12.71 -1.88
CA ASN A 66 -10.92 12.42 -0.67
C ASN A 66 -9.61 11.72 -1.05
N GLU A 67 -8.49 12.21 -0.53
CA GLU A 67 -7.17 11.60 -0.74
C GLU A 67 -6.81 10.60 0.36
N TYR A 68 -5.97 9.62 0.01
CA TYR A 68 -5.60 8.50 0.86
C TYR A 68 -4.11 8.18 0.78
N GLU A 69 -3.52 7.76 1.90
CA GLU A 69 -2.25 7.03 1.91
C GLU A 69 -2.54 5.52 1.71
N LEU A 70 -1.77 4.85 0.84
CA LEU A 70 -1.85 3.42 0.59
C LEU A 70 -0.64 2.70 1.20
N LYS A 71 -0.87 1.70 2.04
CA LYS A 71 0.17 0.77 2.50
C LYS A 71 -0.22 -0.67 2.26
N SER A 72 0.77 -1.51 1.98
CA SER A 72 0.55 -2.94 1.78
C SER A 72 1.54 -3.80 2.56
N VAL A 73 1.13 -5.03 2.88
CA VAL A 73 1.99 -6.02 3.53
C VAL A 73 1.78 -7.40 2.91
N ASN A 74 2.86 -8.15 2.69
CA ASN A 74 2.77 -9.60 2.46
C ASN A 74 3.00 -10.33 3.78
N ILE A 75 1.96 -11.00 4.29
CA ILE A 75 1.94 -11.64 5.60
C ILE A 75 2.88 -12.84 5.71
N GLU A 76 3.38 -13.35 4.60
CA GLU A 76 4.39 -14.42 4.56
C GLU A 76 5.81 -13.87 4.81
N LEU A 77 6.01 -12.56 4.64
CA LEU A 77 7.32 -11.91 4.77
C LEU A 77 7.42 -11.05 6.02
N THR A 78 6.35 -10.35 6.40
CA THR A 78 6.34 -9.49 7.60
C THR A 78 4.93 -9.29 8.15
N LYS A 79 4.84 -8.87 9.41
CA LYS A 79 3.58 -8.54 10.10
C LYS A 79 3.44 -7.06 10.42
N SER A 80 4.21 -6.20 9.77
CA SER A 80 4.14 -4.75 9.98
C SER A 80 4.29 -3.98 8.68
N PHE A 81 3.53 -2.89 8.56
CA PHE A 81 3.59 -1.96 7.45
C PHE A 81 4.75 -0.99 7.62
N SER A 82 5.46 -0.71 6.52
CA SER A 82 6.38 0.43 6.43
C SER A 82 5.63 1.76 6.37
N THR A 83 6.33 2.84 6.70
CA THR A 83 5.80 4.21 6.59
C THR A 83 6.69 5.04 5.66
N HIS A 84 7.54 5.91 6.21
CA HIS A 84 8.46 6.77 5.47
C HIS A 84 9.88 6.66 6.03
N HIS A 85 10.91 6.75 5.19
CA HIS A 85 12.32 6.66 5.61
C HIS A 85 12.84 7.90 6.37
N HIS A 86 12.07 8.98 6.34
CA HIS A 86 12.42 10.29 6.88
C HIS A 86 11.26 10.89 7.67
N ILE A 87 10.67 10.16 8.61
CA ILE A 87 9.54 10.68 9.40
C ILE A 87 9.99 11.89 10.23
N ASN A 88 9.26 12.99 10.06
CA ASN A 88 9.45 14.29 10.71
C ASN A 88 8.10 15.02 10.82
N PRO A 89 8.00 16.14 11.57
CA PRO A 89 6.73 16.83 11.81
C PRO A 89 5.99 17.25 10.53
N ARG A 90 6.69 17.59 9.45
CA ARG A 90 6.06 17.94 8.17
C ARG A 90 5.31 16.75 7.57
N ILE A 91 5.92 15.56 7.57
CA ILE A 91 5.27 14.34 7.07
C ILE A 91 4.12 13.93 7.97
N ILE A 92 4.31 14.00 9.29
CA ILE A 92 3.26 13.64 10.25
C ILE A 92 2.04 14.57 10.10
N HIS A 93 2.27 15.87 9.89
CA HIS A 93 1.18 16.81 9.61
C HIS A 93 0.38 16.42 8.36
N LYS A 94 1.05 16.02 7.26
CA LYS A 94 0.37 15.50 6.06
C LYS A 94 -0.44 14.25 6.36
N TYR A 95 0.14 13.30 7.10
CA TYR A 95 -0.53 12.05 7.45
C TYR A 95 -1.81 12.24 8.27
N ARG A 96 -1.87 13.28 9.12
CA ARG A 96 -3.08 13.63 9.87
C ARG A 96 -4.23 14.18 9.01
N GLN A 97 -4.00 14.50 7.73
CA GLN A 97 -5.03 15.09 6.86
C GLN A 97 -5.81 14.04 6.04
N VAL A 98 -5.35 12.79 6.02
CA VAL A 98 -5.89 11.76 5.13
C VAL A 98 -6.13 10.44 5.83
N ASN A 99 -7.11 9.69 5.33
CA ASN A 99 -7.33 8.32 5.75
C ASN A 99 -6.25 7.42 5.13
N TRP A 100 -5.98 6.30 5.78
CA TRP A 100 -5.03 5.30 5.30
C TRP A 100 -5.76 4.02 4.90
N ILE A 101 -5.36 3.46 3.77
CA ILE A 101 -5.81 2.16 3.28
C ILE A 101 -4.67 1.17 3.44
N PHE A 102 -4.93 0.10 4.19
CA PHE A 102 -4.00 -0.96 4.48
C PHE A 102 -4.42 -2.25 3.76
N ALA A 103 -3.68 -2.60 2.72
CA ALA A 103 -3.90 -3.81 1.94
C ALA A 103 -3.05 -4.97 2.46
N VAL A 104 -3.71 -6.07 2.80
CA VAL A 104 -3.06 -7.28 3.32
C VAL A 104 -3.03 -8.32 2.20
N TYR A 105 -1.85 -8.85 1.93
CA TYR A 105 -1.62 -9.88 0.92
C TYR A 105 -1.04 -11.14 1.52
N ARG A 106 -1.35 -12.28 0.90
CA ARG A 106 -0.57 -13.52 1.01
C ARG A 106 0.02 -13.81 -0.38
N SER A 107 1.35 -13.73 -0.50
CA SER A 107 2.02 -13.74 -1.80
C SER A 107 1.47 -12.63 -2.72
N ILE A 108 0.82 -12.98 -3.82
CA ILE A 108 0.20 -12.07 -4.80
C ILE A 108 -1.29 -11.85 -4.56
N ASN A 109 -1.92 -12.62 -3.65
CA ASN A 109 -3.35 -12.61 -3.44
C ASN A 109 -3.74 -11.58 -2.37
N LEU A 110 -4.63 -10.65 -2.72
CA LEU A 110 -5.24 -9.72 -1.76
C LEU A 110 -6.18 -10.50 -0.82
N ILE A 111 -5.93 -10.42 0.48
CA ILE A 111 -6.72 -11.15 1.50
C ILE A 111 -7.63 -10.23 2.32
N ALA A 112 -7.24 -8.98 2.53
CA ALA A 112 -8.07 -8.00 3.22
C ALA A 112 -7.65 -6.57 2.91
N ILE A 113 -8.59 -5.63 3.06
CA ILE A 113 -8.33 -4.18 3.05
C ILE A 113 -8.95 -3.58 4.30
N TYR A 114 -8.18 -2.79 5.03
CA TYR A 114 -8.64 -2.00 6.18
C TYR A 114 -8.48 -0.51 5.90
N LYS A 115 -9.41 0.30 6.42
CA LYS A 115 -9.31 1.76 6.43
C LYS A 115 -9.14 2.23 7.87
N LEU A 116 -8.17 3.11 8.10
CA LEU A 116 -8.00 3.83 9.36
C LEU A 116 -8.07 5.33 9.11
N THR A 117 -8.71 6.06 10.00
CA THR A 117 -8.78 7.52 10.00
C THR A 117 -7.55 8.13 10.68
N PRO A 118 -7.30 9.44 10.53
CA PRO A 118 -6.28 10.15 11.31
C PRO A 118 -6.41 9.92 12.82
N THR A 119 -7.63 9.85 13.35
CA THR A 119 -7.88 9.60 14.77
C THR A 119 -7.43 8.20 15.20
N ASP A 120 -7.66 7.19 14.36
CA ASP A 120 -7.23 5.81 14.63
C ASP A 120 -5.70 5.67 14.61
N LEU A 121 -4.99 6.56 13.91
CA LEU A 121 -3.52 6.55 13.81
C LEU A 121 -2.81 7.54 14.73
N GLU A 122 -3.55 8.39 15.45
CA GLU A 122 -2.98 9.48 16.27
C GLU A 122 -2.01 8.97 17.34
N PHE A 123 -2.24 7.77 17.86
CA PHE A 123 -1.31 7.11 18.77
C PHE A 123 0.12 7.04 18.20
N PHE A 124 0.27 6.66 16.93
CA PHE A 124 1.58 6.57 16.28
C PHE A 124 2.15 7.94 15.97
N TYR A 125 1.32 8.88 15.50
CA TYR A 125 1.76 10.24 15.17
C TYR A 125 2.35 10.94 16.40
N SER A 126 1.62 10.93 17.51
CA SER A 126 2.08 11.48 18.79
C SER A 126 3.36 10.81 19.29
N GLN A 127 3.48 9.48 19.16
CA GLN A 127 4.71 8.76 19.52
C GLN A 127 5.91 9.16 18.66
N TRP A 128 5.71 9.32 17.34
CA TRP A 128 6.78 9.71 16.43
C TRP A 128 7.22 11.16 16.61
N GLU A 129 6.30 12.10 16.81
CA GLU A 129 6.64 13.49 17.13
C GLU A 129 7.45 13.58 18.42
N THR A 130 6.98 12.91 19.48
CA THR A 130 7.70 12.84 20.76
C THR A 130 9.12 12.30 20.57
N THR A 131 9.26 11.21 19.81
CA THR A 131 10.56 10.58 19.52
C THR A 131 11.47 11.48 18.69
N TRP A 132 10.92 12.20 17.71
CA TRP A 132 11.68 13.12 16.86
C TRP A 132 12.25 14.29 17.70
N HIS A 133 11.42 14.88 18.57
CA HIS A 133 11.85 15.93 19.49
C HIS A 133 12.89 15.42 20.50
N SER A 134 12.67 14.24 21.09
CA SER A 134 13.60 13.66 22.07
C SER A 134 14.98 13.33 21.49
N ARG A 135 15.06 13.17 20.16
CA ARG A 135 16.31 12.93 19.41
C ARG A 135 16.94 14.20 18.84
N GLY A 136 16.49 15.37 19.28
CA GLY A 136 17.04 16.66 18.83
C GLY A 136 16.71 17.01 17.38
N GLY A 137 15.56 16.54 16.88
CA GLY A 137 15.10 16.84 15.53
C GLY A 137 15.65 15.89 14.45
N LYS A 138 16.07 14.70 14.83
CA LYS A 138 16.56 13.68 13.89
C LYS A 138 15.41 12.85 13.35
N ASP A 139 15.32 12.79 12.02
CA ASP A 139 14.34 11.97 11.30
C ASP A 139 14.32 10.51 11.76
N ILE A 140 13.11 9.95 11.85
CA ILE A 140 12.89 8.57 12.26
C ILE A 140 12.83 7.71 10.99
N ASN A 141 13.73 6.72 10.91
CA ASN A 141 13.83 5.85 9.75
C ASN A 141 12.78 4.74 9.79
N ASN A 142 11.75 4.87 8.95
CA ASN A 142 10.78 3.83 8.62
C ASN A 142 10.17 3.13 9.84
N PRO A 143 9.59 3.89 10.81
CA PRO A 143 8.86 3.29 11.91
C PRO A 143 7.69 2.45 11.35
N LYS A 144 7.31 1.40 12.08
CA LYS A 144 6.38 0.40 11.59
C LYS A 144 5.04 0.50 12.28
N ILE A 145 3.97 0.23 11.53
CA ILE A 145 2.61 0.03 12.09
C ILE A 145 2.33 -1.48 12.08
N PRO A 146 2.09 -2.13 13.24
CA PRO A 146 1.79 -3.57 13.28
C PRO A 146 0.48 -3.91 12.59
N LEU A 147 0.44 -5.03 11.86
CA LEU A 147 -0.79 -5.54 11.23
C LEU A 147 -1.89 -5.78 12.27
N ARG A 148 -1.53 -6.29 13.45
CA ARG A 148 -2.47 -6.52 14.54
C ARG A 148 -3.24 -5.24 14.92
N TYR A 149 -2.53 -4.11 15.01
CA TYR A 149 -3.15 -2.83 15.31
C TYR A 149 -4.16 -2.42 14.23
N VAL A 150 -3.77 -2.53 12.96
CA VAL A 150 -4.65 -2.24 11.82
C VAL A 150 -5.92 -3.10 11.86
N MET A 151 -5.80 -4.38 12.21
CA MET A 151 -6.96 -5.28 12.33
C MET A 151 -7.85 -4.99 13.54
N GLU A 152 -7.27 -4.51 14.64
CA GLU A 152 -8.01 -4.21 15.88
C GLU A 152 -8.72 -2.85 15.82
N HIS A 153 -8.20 -1.89 15.06
CA HIS A 153 -8.66 -0.50 15.05
C HIS A 153 -9.24 -0.03 13.70
N GLY A 154 -9.04 -0.77 12.61
CA GLY A 154 -9.48 -0.37 11.28
C GLY A 154 -10.85 -0.88 10.88
N ASP A 155 -11.54 -0.11 10.04
CA ASP A 155 -12.74 -0.54 9.33
C ASP A 155 -12.35 -1.57 8.25
N LEU A 156 -12.91 -2.77 8.32
CA LEU A 156 -12.74 -3.79 7.29
C LEU A 156 -13.55 -3.42 6.04
N LEU A 157 -12.87 -3.10 4.94
CA LEU A 157 -13.50 -2.78 3.66
C LEU A 157 -13.66 -4.00 2.75
N TYR A 158 -12.72 -4.93 2.84
CA TYR A 158 -12.71 -6.15 2.03
C TYR A 158 -12.07 -7.29 2.80
N ALA A 159 -12.62 -8.49 2.64
CA ALA A 159 -11.99 -9.75 3.01
C ALA A 159 -12.24 -10.77 1.90
N ALA A 160 -11.19 -11.48 1.48
CA ALA A 160 -11.36 -12.59 0.55
C ALA A 160 -12.12 -13.73 1.23
N ASP A 161 -13.02 -14.37 0.49
CA ASP A 161 -13.63 -15.63 0.94
C ASP A 161 -12.53 -16.68 1.16
N LYS A 162 -12.70 -17.49 2.22
CA LYS A 162 -11.71 -18.49 2.66
C LYS A 162 -11.47 -19.59 1.66
#